data_AF-A0A847VYM8-F1
#
_entry.id   AF-A0A847VYM8-F1
#
_cell.length_a   1.000
_cell.length_b   1.000
_cell.length_c   1.000
_cell.angle_alpha   90.00
_cell.angle_beta   90.00
_cell.angle_gamma   90.00
#
_symmetry.space_group_name_H-M   'P 1'
#
loop_
_entity.id
_entity.type
_entity.pdbx_description
1 polymer ?
#
loop_
_entity_poly.entity_id
_entity_poly.type
_entity_poly.pdbx_seq_one_letter_code
_entity_poly.pdbx_strand_id
1 'polypeptide(L)' 'MLELLKDKKYLEIRKIVEEMNVVDLAEFIQEIEDNPKVVILFRLLPKKQAAEVFAYLDGEIREKIVNGISDKELYEILD' A
#
# COMPACT_ATOMS: atom_id res chain seq x y z
N MET A 1 -11.29 -5.88 3.34
CA MET A 1 -9.84 -5.69 3.60
C MET A 1 -9.56 -4.93 4.89
N LEU A 2 -10.27 -3.82 5.17
CA LEU A 2 -10.05 -3.00 6.38
C LEU A 2 -10.26 -3.75 7.70
N GLU A 3 -11.23 -4.66 7.77
CA GLU A 3 -11.42 -5.55 8.93
C GLU A 3 -10.24 -6.51 9.13
N LEU A 4 -9.66 -7.05 8.05
CA LEU A 4 -8.46 -7.90 8.15
C LEU A 4 -7.25 -7.10 8.66
N LEU A 5 -7.15 -5.81 8.28
CA LEU A 5 -6.13 -4.88 8.77
C LEU A 5 -6.28 -4.64 10.28
N LYS A 6 -7.52 -4.45 10.74
CA LYS A 6 -7.85 -4.31 12.16
C LYS A 6 -7.52 -5.57 12.96
N ASP A 7 -7.84 -6.74 12.39
CA ASP A 7 -7.52 -8.06 12.97
C ASP A 7 -6.05 -8.46 12.79
N LYS A 8 -5.23 -7.62 12.14
CA LYS A 8 -3.81 -7.87 11.84
C LYS A 8 -3.57 -9.17 11.05
N LYS A 9 -4.53 -9.58 10.23
CA LYS A 9 -4.48 -10.77 9.38
C LYS A 9 -3.66 -10.52 8.10
N TYR A 10 -2.39 -10.16 8.26
CA TYR A 10 -1.52 -9.70 7.17
C TYR A 10 -1.31 -10.74 6.07
N LEU A 11 -1.30 -12.04 6.42
CA LEU A 11 -1.14 -13.12 5.43
C LEU A 11 -2.34 -13.18 4.47
N GLU A 12 -3.55 -12.96 4.96
CA GLU A 12 -4.75 -12.95 4.12
C GLU A 12 -4.79 -11.70 3.25
N ILE A 13 -4.41 -10.55 3.79
CA ILE A 13 -4.29 -9.31 3.03
C ILE A 13 -3.30 -9.48 1.88
N ARG A 14 -2.14 -10.09 2.15
CA ARG A 14 -1.11 -10.32 1.13
C ARG A 14 -1.61 -11.17 -0.03
N LYS A 15 -2.38 -12.23 0.25
CA LYS A 15 -3.01 -13.06 -0.80
C LYS A 15 -4.01 -12.26 -1.63
N ILE A 16 -4.82 -11.42 -0.98
CA ILE A 16 -5.81 -10.59 -1.67
C ILE A 16 -5.13 -9.58 -2.59
N VAL A 17 -4.14 -8.83 -2.09
CA VAL A 17 -3.46 -7.82 -2.92
C VAL A 17 -2.69 -8.45 -4.08
N GLU A 18 -2.11 -9.64 -3.91
CA GLU A 18 -1.43 -10.39 -4.98
C GLU A 18 -2.38 -10.79 -6.13
N GLU A 19 -3.68 -10.94 -5.86
CA GLU A 19 -4.70 -11.25 -6.87
C GLU A 19 -5.33 -10.00 -7.51
N MET A 20 -5.13 -8.81 -6.92
CA MET A 20 -5.71 -7.56 -7.42
C MET A 20 -4.88 -6.94 -8.55
N ASN A 21 -5.56 -6.31 -9.51
CA ASN A 21 -4.90 -5.46 -10.48
C ASN A 21 -4.33 -4.20 -9.80
N VAL A 22 -3.19 -3.71 -10.30
CA VAL A 22 -2.50 -2.53 -9.76
C VAL A 22 -3.34 -1.26 -9.80
N VAL A 23 -4.20 -1.09 -10.81
CA VAL A 23 -5.07 0.08 -10.94
C VAL A 23 -6.17 0.05 -9.87
N ASP A 24 -6.90 -1.06 -9.78
CA ASP A 24 -7.96 -1.24 -8.78
C ASP A 24 -7.42 -1.12 -7.35
N LEU A 25 -6.21 -1.63 -7.11
CA LEU A 25 -5.54 -1.52 -5.81
C LEU A 25 -5.12 -0.09 -5.49
N ALA A 26 -4.63 0.66 -6.48
CA ALA A 26 -4.31 2.08 -6.31
C ALA A 26 -5.57 2.89 -5.98
N GLU A 27 -6.67 2.69 -6.72
CA GLU A 27 -7.96 3.31 -6.43
C GLU A 27 -8.43 2.98 -5.02
N PHE A 28 -8.38 1.71 -4.62
CA PHE A 28 -8.74 1.29 -3.26
C PHE A 28 -7.88 1.97 -2.19
N ILE A 29 -6.57 2.12 -2.40
CA ILE A 29 -5.69 2.79 -1.44
C ILE A 29 -6.05 4.27 -1.29
N GLN A 30 -6.44 4.95 -2.37
CA GLN A 30 -6.83 6.35 -2.33
C GLN A 30 -8.15 6.61 -1.60
N GLU A 31 -9.04 5.62 -1.53
CA GLU A 31 -10.30 5.71 -0.77
C GLU A 31 -10.12 5.59 0.75
N ILE A 32 -8.92 5.23 1.22
CA ILE A 32 -8.65 5.06 2.66
C ILE A 32 -8.33 6.42 3.29
N GLU A 33 -9.28 6.95 4.08
CA GLU A 33 -9.11 8.19 4.84
C GLU A 33 -8.08 8.07 6.00
N ASP A 34 -7.88 6.85 6.51
CA ASP A 34 -7.01 6.56 7.65
C ASP A 34 -5.54 6.42 7.20
N ASN A 35 -4.79 7.52 7.28
CA ASN A 35 -3.38 7.60 6.84
C ASN A 35 -2.50 6.44 7.37
N PRO A 36 -2.54 6.04 8.66
CA PRO A 36 -1.85 4.83 9.13
C PRO A 36 -2.18 3.55 8.35
N LYS A 37 -3.44 3.34 7.97
CA LYS A 37 -3.85 2.13 7.23
C LYS A 37 -3.33 2.12 5.81
N VAL A 38 -3.27 3.28 5.15
CA VAL A 38 -2.63 3.45 3.83
C VAL A 38 -1.19 2.94 3.88
N VAL A 39 -0.41 3.43 4.85
CA VAL A 39 1.01 3.08 5.00
C VAL A 39 1.19 1.58 5.30
N ILE A 40 0.38 1.02 6.19
CA ILE A 40 0.45 -0.41 6.52
C ILE A 40 0.12 -1.26 5.29
N LEU A 41 -0.96 -0.93 4.56
CA LEU A 41 -1.36 -1.68 3.38
C LEU A 41 -0.29 -1.63 2.29
N PHE A 42 0.28 -0.45 2.04
CA PHE A 42 1.34 -0.28 1.06
C PHE A 42 2.59 -1.13 1.40
N ARG A 43 2.96 -1.25 2.67
CA ARG A 43 4.07 -2.11 3.14
C ARG A 43 3.81 -3.61 2.99
N LEU A 44 2.56 -4.02 2.81
CA LEU A 44 2.19 -5.42 2.59
C LEU A 44 2.24 -5.82 1.12
N LEU A 45 2.39 -4.86 0.20
CA LEU A 45 2.45 -5.13 -1.23
C LEU A 45 3.77 -5.82 -1.60
N PRO A 46 3.74 -6.80 -2.53
CA PRO A 46 4.95 -7.28 -3.18
C PRO A 46 5.70 -6.12 -3.85
N LYS A 47 7.03 -6.14 -3.78
CA LYS A 47 7.91 -5.06 -4.29
C LYS A 47 7.53 -4.55 -5.69
N LYS A 48 7.38 -5.48 -6.65
CA LYS A 48 7.01 -5.16 -8.03
C LYS A 48 5.65 -4.44 -8.11
N GLN A 49 4.67 -4.94 -7.35
CA GLN A 49 3.32 -4.37 -7.32
C GLN A 49 3.31 -3.00 -6.62
N ALA A 50 4.12 -2.83 -5.57
CA ALA A 50 4.24 -1.56 -4.84
C ALA A 50 4.75 -0.44 -5.75
N ALA A 51 5.78 -0.69 -6.56
CA ALA A 51 6.30 0.28 -7.51
C ALA A 51 5.24 0.70 -8.57
N GLU A 52 4.51 -0.28 -9.11
CA GLU A 52 3.44 -0.03 -10.08
C GLU A 52 2.28 0.75 -9.46
N VAL A 53 1.77 0.31 -8.30
CA VAL A 53 0.71 1.00 -7.56
C VAL A 53 1.12 2.42 -7.22
N PHE A 54 2.34 2.63 -6.72
CA PHE A 54 2.84 3.96 -6.35
C PHE A 54 2.82 4.95 -7.53
N ALA A 55 3.06 4.48 -8.76
CA ALA A 55 2.99 5.32 -9.95
C ALA A 55 1.55 5.78 -10.29
N TYR A 56 0.53 5.03 -9.87
CA TYR A 56 -0.89 5.35 -10.08
C TYR A 56 -1.49 6.23 -8.97
N LEU A 57 -0.81 6.34 -7.81
CA LEU A 57 -1.30 7.14 -6.69
C LEU A 57 -1.15 8.65 -6.95
N ASP A 58 -2.13 9.41 -6.47
CA ASP A 58 -2.07 10.87 -6.47
C ASP A 58 -0.92 11.43 -5.60
N GLY A 59 -0.69 12.75 -5.68
CA GLY A 59 0.39 13.40 -4.95
C GLY A 59 0.24 13.34 -3.42
N GLU A 60 -0.98 13.47 -2.92
CA GLU A 60 -1.27 13.52 -1.48
C GLU A 60 -1.02 12.16 -0.82
N ILE A 61 -1.51 11.08 -1.44
CA ILE A 61 -1.33 9.72 -0.94
C ILE A 61 0.14 9.31 -1.05
N ARG A 62 0.83 9.64 -2.16
CA ARG A 62 2.28 9.39 -2.26
C ARG A 62 3.06 10.08 -1.15
N GLU A 63 2.75 11.34 -0.85
CA GLU A 63 3.39 12.07 0.24
C GLU A 63 3.13 11.42 1.61
N LYS A 64 1.90 10.96 1.87
CA LYS A 64 1.58 10.20 3.10
C LYS A 64 2.41 8.92 3.22
N ILE A 65 2.59 8.19 2.12
CA ILE A 65 3.38 6.97 2.09
C ILE A 65 4.86 7.28 2.35
N VAL A 66 5.42 8.28 1.66
CA VAL A 66 6.82 8.71 1.85
C VAL A 66 7.08 9.18 3.27
N ASN A 67 6.18 9.99 3.85
CA ASN A 67 6.33 10.49 5.22
C ASN A 67 6.09 9.40 6.30
N GLY A 68 5.36 8.33 5.95
CA GLY A 68 5.03 7.23 6.84
C GLY A 68 6.04 6.06 6.81
N ILE A 69 6.95 6.05 5.84
CA ILE A 69 7.96 5.00 5.64
C ILE A 69 9.35 5.65 5.77
N SER A 70 10.30 5.00 6.44
CA SER A 70 11.66 5.55 6.46
C SER A 70 12.28 5.53 5.06
N ASP A 71 13.09 6.54 4.71
CA ASP A 71 13.70 6.65 3.36
C ASP A 71 14.40 5.35 2.91
N LYS A 72 15.00 4.62 3.86
CA LYS A 72 15.64 3.33 3.62
C LYS A 72 14.64 2.24 3.19
N GLU A 73 13.52 2.14 3.89
CA GLU A 73 12.46 1.17 3.56
C GLU A 73 11.77 1.51 2.25
N LEU A 74 11.60 2.80 1.95
CA LEU A 74 11.03 3.24 0.67
C LEU A 74 11.93 2.83 -0.50
N TYR A 75 13.25 3.02 -0.39
CA TYR A 75 14.21 2.59 -1.40
C TYR A 75 14.18 1.07 -1.61
N GLU A 76 14.12 0.29 -0.52
CA GLU A 76 14.02 -1.18 -0.61
C GLU A 76 12.73 -1.67 -1.28
N ILE A 77 11.65 -0.88 -1.26
CA ILE A 77 10.36 -1.19 -1.91
C ILE A 77 10.35 -0.78 -3.39
N LEU A 78 11.10 0.25 -3.79
CA LEU A 78 11.06 0.79 -5.15
C LEU A 78 12.16 0.26 -6.09
N ASP A 79 13.26 -0.28 -5.57
CA ASP A 79 14.45 -0.71 -6.34
C ASP A 79 14.41 -2.14 -6.90
#